data_AF-A0A2H6H5P0-F1
#
_entry.id   AF-A0A2H6H5P0-F1
#
_cell.length_a   1.000
_cell.length_b   1.000
_cell.length_c   1.000
_cell.angle_alpha   90.00
_cell.angle_beta   90.00
_cell.angle_gamma   90.00
#
_symmetry.space_group_name_H-M   'P 1'
#
loop_
_entity.id
_entity.type
_entity.pdbx_description
1 polymer ?
#
loop_
_entity_poly.entity_id
_entity_poly.type
_entity_poly.pdbx_seq_one_letter_code
_entity_poly.pdbx_strand_id
1 'polypeptide(L)'
;MLAFDTKVDETQIVVEACLDRYRALGIEAEAISWDRITLEHLSTNVTPVIRTERRLDCILTRDTPRRAHGLVFRRLVGEGWTVHALVPMETLGEAHRELRGTPIRLQGWWIDEGGVHFGRPEIP
;
A
#
# COMPACT_ATOMS: atom_id res chain seq x y z
N MET A 1 -12.83 34.80 -6.51
CA MET A 1 -12.01 33.83 -7.28
C MET A 1 -11.93 32.57 -6.43
N LEU A 2 -12.84 31.62 -6.68
CA LEU A 2 -12.91 30.36 -5.95
C LEU A 2 -11.86 29.43 -6.57
N ALA A 3 -10.81 29.12 -5.81
CA ALA A 3 -9.88 28.05 -6.19
C ALA A 3 -10.62 26.72 -6.01
N PHE A 4 -10.88 26.04 -7.13
CA PHE A 4 -11.28 24.64 -7.10
C PHE A 4 -10.03 23.84 -6.70
N ASP A 5 -9.88 23.62 -5.40
CA ASP A 5 -8.92 22.68 -4.83
C ASP A 5 -9.41 21.27 -5.18
N THR A 6 -9.15 20.86 -6.43
CA THR A 6 -9.36 19.50 -6.88
C THR A 6 -8.24 18.70 -6.25
N LYS A 7 -8.43 18.33 -4.98
CA LYS A 7 -7.50 17.50 -4.22
C LYS A 7 -7.34 16.19 -4.99
N VAL A 8 -6.29 16.08 -5.79
CA VAL A 8 -5.99 14.85 -6.49
C VAL A 8 -5.81 13.77 -5.43
N ASP A 9 -6.51 12.65 -5.57
CA ASP A 9 -6.39 11.55 -4.62
C ASP A 9 -4.98 10.96 -4.77
N GLU A 10 -4.08 11.33 -3.86
CA GLU A 10 -2.69 10.84 -3.82
C GLU A 10 -2.64 9.31 -3.90
N THR A 11 -3.62 8.64 -3.31
CA THR A 11 -3.77 7.18 -3.35
C THR A 11 -3.92 6.67 -4.78
N GLN A 12 -4.75 7.34 -5.59
CA GLN A 12 -4.98 6.97 -6.99
C GLN A 12 -3.72 7.18 -7.83
N ILE A 13 -2.98 8.27 -7.60
CA ILE A 13 -1.70 8.51 -8.28
C ILE A 13 -0.71 7.37 -7.97
N VAL A 14 -0.61 6.97 -6.69
CA VAL A 14 0.30 5.88 -6.27
C VAL A 14 -0.15 4.54 -6.86
N VAL A 15 -1.46 4.25 -6.89
CA VAL A 15 -2.03 3.06 -7.55
C VAL A 15 -1.60 3.00 -9.00
N GLU A 16 -1.79 4.09 -9.75
CA GLU A 16 -1.46 4.16 -11.17
C GLU A 16 0.05 3.97 -11.39
N ALA A 17 0.89 4.62 -10.59
CA ALA A 17 2.34 4.45 -10.66
C ALA A 17 2.79 3.00 -10.39
N CYS A 18 2.15 2.30 -9.45
CA CYS A 18 2.40 0.88 -9.22
C CYS A 18 2.00 0.02 -10.43
N LEU A 19 0.81 0.24 -10.99
CA LEU A 19 0.33 -0.50 -12.16
C LEU A 19 1.21 -0.25 -13.39
N ASP A 20 1.63 1.00 -13.63
CA ASP A 20 2.52 1.35 -14.72
C ASP A 20 3.89 0.67 -14.57
N ARG A 21 4.41 0.61 -13.34
CA ARG A 21 5.64 -0.13 -13.05
C ARG A 21 5.51 -1.62 -13.35
N TYR A 22 4.43 -2.26 -12.94
CA TYR A 22 4.21 -3.68 -13.24
C TYR A 22 4.05 -3.93 -14.73
N ARG A 23 3.28 -3.06 -15.44
CA ARG A 23 3.11 -3.13 -16.89
C ARG A 23 4.46 -3.00 -17.62
N ALA A 24 5.32 -2.06 -17.22
CA ALA A 24 6.65 -1.89 -17.80
C ALA A 24 7.57 -3.10 -17.59
N LEU A 25 7.31 -3.91 -16.55
CA LEU A 25 8.02 -5.15 -16.26
C LEU A 25 7.37 -6.39 -16.92
N GLY A 26 6.27 -6.22 -17.66
CA GLY A 26 5.50 -7.34 -18.23
C GLY A 26 4.83 -8.22 -17.18
N ILE A 27 4.54 -7.66 -16.00
CA ILE A 27 3.87 -8.36 -14.90
C ILE A 27 2.39 -7.95 -14.89
N GLU A 28 1.52 -8.95 -14.94
CA GLU A 28 0.07 -8.73 -14.75
C GLU A 28 -0.21 -8.30 -13.31
N ALA A 29 -0.84 -7.13 -13.18
CA ALA A 29 -1.22 -6.55 -11.90
C ALA A 29 -2.60 -5.90 -12.00
N GLU A 30 -3.41 -6.07 -10.95
CA GLU A 30 -4.72 -5.45 -10.83
C GLU A 30 -4.81 -4.65 -9.53
N ALA A 31 -5.46 -3.48 -9.59
CA ALA A 31 -5.89 -2.77 -8.39
C ALA A 31 -7.20 -3.39 -7.90
N ILE A 32 -7.23 -3.86 -6.66
CA ILE A 32 -8.39 -4.44 -6.01
C ILE A 32 -8.64 -3.78 -4.67
N SER A 33 -9.89 -3.87 -4.22
CA SER A 33 -10.29 -3.51 -2.86
C SER A 33 -10.06 -4.70 -1.91
N TRP A 34 -9.85 -4.39 -0.63
CA TRP A 34 -9.66 -5.37 0.45
C TRP A 34 -10.78 -6.40 0.57
N ASP A 35 -12.02 -6.01 0.27
CA ASP A 35 -13.18 -6.91 0.28
C ASP A 35 -13.02 -8.08 -0.70
N ARG A 36 -12.27 -7.90 -1.80
CA ARG A 36 -11.98 -8.95 -2.80
C ARG A 36 -10.81 -9.86 -2.42
N ILE A 37 -10.06 -9.51 -1.38
CA ILE A 37 -9.04 -10.38 -0.76
C ILE A 37 -9.68 -11.27 0.31
N THR A 38 -10.80 -10.81 0.90
CA THR A 38 -11.68 -11.44 1.91
C THR A 38 -11.00 -11.92 3.18
N LEU A 39 -11.39 -11.28 4.30
CA LEU A 39 -11.64 -11.92 5.60
C LEU A 39 -12.85 -11.24 6.21
N GLU A 40 -13.89 -12.01 6.49
CA GLU A 40 -15.08 -11.58 7.21
C GLU A 40 -14.69 -10.70 8.42
N HIS A 41 -15.16 -9.44 8.42
CA HIS A 41 -15.22 -8.52 9.56
C HIS A 41 -13.96 -7.74 10.00
N LEU A 42 -12.82 -7.81 9.32
CA LEU A 42 -11.72 -6.87 9.61
C LEU A 42 -11.77 -5.67 8.65
N SER A 43 -12.80 -4.84 8.85
CA SER A 43 -12.93 -3.52 8.23
C SER A 43 -11.72 -2.66 8.61
N THR A 44 -10.65 -2.79 7.86
CA THR A 44 -9.52 -1.87 7.89
C THR A 44 -9.64 -1.03 6.64
N ASN A 45 -9.99 0.24 6.82
CA ASN A 45 -10.44 1.18 5.80
C ASN A 45 -9.77 1.00 4.42
N VAL A 46 -10.64 0.87 3.40
CA VAL A 46 -10.57 1.14 1.94
C VAL A 46 -9.23 1.56 1.34
N THR A 47 -8.15 0.87 1.68
CA THR A 47 -6.83 1.12 1.11
C THR A 47 -6.65 0.26 -0.13
N PRO A 48 -6.35 0.81 -1.31
CA PRO A 48 -6.17 0.00 -2.51
C PRO A 48 -5.05 -1.01 -2.32
N VAL A 49 -5.23 -2.18 -2.93
CA VAL A 49 -4.21 -3.22 -2.98
C VAL A 49 -3.89 -3.52 -4.43
N ILE A 50 -2.61 -3.45 -4.78
CA ILE A 50 -2.14 -3.94 -6.07
C ILE A 50 -1.81 -5.41 -5.92
N ARG A 51 -2.50 -6.25 -6.67
CA ARG A 51 -2.33 -7.70 -6.64
C ARG A 51 -1.64 -8.17 -7.91
N THR A 52 -0.65 -9.03 -7.71
CA THR A 52 -0.04 -9.88 -8.74
C THR A 52 -0.28 -11.34 -8.38
N GLU A 53 0.32 -12.29 -9.10
CA GLU A 53 0.12 -13.73 -8.86
C GLU A 53 0.42 -14.16 -7.41
N ARG A 54 1.48 -13.62 -6.78
CA ARG A 54 1.93 -14.01 -5.42
C ARG A 54 2.29 -12.85 -4.49
N ARG A 55 1.97 -11.62 -4.89
CA ARG A 55 2.31 -10.43 -4.12
C ARG A 55 1.14 -9.45 -4.04
N LEU A 56 1.03 -8.84 -2.86
CA LEU A 56 0.10 -7.77 -2.54
C LEU A 56 0.90 -6.52 -2.12
N ASP A 57 0.71 -5.41 -2.83
CA ASP A 57 1.16 -4.09 -2.39
C ASP A 57 -0.04 -3.33 -1.82
N CYS A 58 -0.09 -3.19 -0.50
CA CYS A 58 -1.14 -2.51 0.24
C CYS A 58 -0.76 -1.04 0.43
N ILE A 59 -1.53 -0.12 -0.14
CA ILE A 59 -1.25 1.32 -0.07
C ILE A 59 -1.88 1.89 1.21
N LEU A 60 -1.07 2.16 2.23
CA LEU A 60 -1.55 2.74 3.49
C LEU A 60 -1.32 4.25 3.45
N THR A 61 -2.39 5.01 3.50
CA THR A 61 -2.36 6.48 3.58
C THR A 61 -1.99 6.96 4.99
N ARG A 62 -1.81 8.26 5.16
CA ARG A 62 -1.53 8.86 6.48
C ARG A 62 -2.58 8.50 7.54
N ASP A 63 -3.84 8.46 7.14
CA ASP A 63 -4.97 8.24 8.05
C ASP A 63 -5.33 6.75 8.22
N THR A 64 -4.56 5.86 7.59
CA THR A 64 -4.78 4.42 7.67
C THR A 64 -4.36 3.89 9.05
N PRO A 65 -5.25 3.21 9.81
CA PRO A 65 -4.94 2.70 11.14
C PRO A 65 -4.05 1.45 11.07
N ARG A 66 -2.74 1.62 10.87
CA ARG A 66 -1.80 0.54 10.49
C ARG A 66 -1.77 -0.61 11.48
N ARG A 67 -1.87 -0.34 12.79
CA ARG A 67 -1.92 -1.37 13.83
C ARG A 67 -3.07 -2.37 13.61
N ALA A 68 -4.20 -1.92 13.07
CA ALA A 68 -5.33 -2.80 12.77
C ALA A 68 -5.03 -3.76 11.60
N HIS A 69 -4.16 -3.37 10.65
CA HIS A 69 -3.78 -4.19 9.50
C HIS A 69 -2.77 -5.29 9.86
N GLY A 70 -2.02 -5.18 10.99
CA GLY A 70 -0.97 -6.14 11.34
C GLY A 70 -1.43 -7.60 11.45
N LEU A 71 -2.64 -7.84 11.97
CA LEU A 71 -3.22 -9.19 12.03
C LEU A 71 -3.58 -9.73 10.64
N VAL A 72 -4.17 -8.89 9.79
CA VAL A 72 -4.53 -9.23 8.41
C VAL A 72 -3.28 -9.59 7.61
N PHE A 73 -2.23 -8.77 7.73
CA PHE A 73 -0.94 -9.01 7.07
C PHE A 73 -0.30 -10.34 7.48
N ARG A 74 -0.27 -10.67 8.78
CA ARG A 74 0.24 -11.98 9.26
C ARG A 74 -0.50 -13.14 8.63
N ARG A 75 -1.82 -13.03 8.52
CA ARG A 75 -2.64 -14.08 7.95
C ARG A 75 -2.37 -14.25 6.45
N LEU A 76 -2.34 -13.16 5.68
CA LEU A 76 -2.01 -13.22 4.25
C LEU A 76 -0.64 -13.86 4.01
N VAL A 77 0.35 -13.51 4.83
CA VAL A 77 1.68 -14.15 4.75
C VAL A 77 1.61 -15.63 5.11
N GLY A 78 0.82 -16.01 6.11
CA GLY A 78 0.56 -17.41 6.46
C GLY A 78 -0.15 -18.20 5.36
N GLU A 79 -0.93 -17.54 4.51
CA GLU A 79 -1.56 -18.09 3.30
C GLU A 79 -0.60 -18.12 2.09
N GLY A 80 0.66 -17.68 2.27
CA GLY A 80 1.72 -17.74 1.27
C GLY A 80 1.90 -16.48 0.43
N TRP A 81 1.19 -15.38 0.74
CA TRP A 81 1.36 -14.11 0.04
C TRP A 81 2.64 -13.39 0.46
N THR A 82 3.34 -12.80 -0.50
CA THR A 82 4.33 -11.75 -0.22
C THR A 82 3.59 -10.43 -0.05
N VAL A 83 3.64 -9.84 1.14
CA VAL A 83 2.92 -8.59 1.44
C VAL A 83 3.89 -7.43 1.63
N HIS A 84 3.62 -6.34 0.91
CA HIS A 84 4.29 -5.07 1.04
C HIS A 84 3.27 -4.02 1.48
N ALA A 85 3.63 -3.20 2.47
CA ALA A 85 2.88 -2.00 2.81
C ALA A 85 3.61 -0.78 2.24
N LEU A 86 2.96 -0.11 1.29
CA LEU A 86 3.42 1.14 0.71
C LEU A 86 2.89 2.28 1.57
N VAL A 87 3.78 3.09 2.14
CA VAL A 87 3.43 4.16 3.09
C VAL A 87 4.02 5.50 2.65
N PRO A 88 3.35 6.65 2.88
CA PRO A 88 3.96 7.94 2.67
C PRO A 88 5.29 8.03 3.42
N MET A 89 6.33 8.52 2.76
CA MET A 89 7.70 8.56 3.27
C MET A 89 7.78 9.29 4.63
N GLU A 90 6.99 10.36 4.80
CA GLU A 90 6.92 11.11 6.06
C GLU A 90 6.32 10.31 7.23
N THR A 91 5.62 9.22 6.94
CA THR A 91 5.03 8.33 7.95
C THR A 91 5.79 7.01 8.14
N LEU A 92 6.88 6.79 7.40
CA LEU A 92 7.63 5.52 7.39
C LEU A 92 8.10 5.13 8.80
N GLY A 93 8.65 6.07 9.58
CA GLY A 93 9.10 5.81 10.95
C GLY A 93 7.97 5.42 11.91
N GLU A 94 6.75 5.93 11.70
CA GLU A 94 5.57 5.51 12.46
C GLU A 94 5.14 4.10 12.04
N ALA A 95 5.08 3.84 10.73
CA ALA A 95 4.76 2.52 10.19
C ALA A 95 5.69 1.43 10.73
N HIS A 96 7.00 1.71 10.84
CA HIS A 96 7.96 0.81 11.50
C HIS A 96 7.55 0.46 12.93
N ARG A 97 7.19 1.47 13.74
CA ARG A 97 6.80 1.24 15.14
C ARG A 97 5.50 0.43 15.23
N GLU A 98 4.50 0.76 14.41
CA GLU A 98 3.17 0.15 14.49
C GLU A 98 3.10 -1.27 13.92
N LEU A 99 3.91 -1.56 12.90
CA LEU A 99 3.92 -2.85 12.21
C LEU A 99 5.11 -3.72 12.63
N ARG A 100 5.90 -3.31 13.63
CA ARG A 100 7.07 -4.06 14.13
C ARG A 100 6.76 -5.54 14.34
N GLY A 101 7.63 -6.39 13.80
CA GLY A 101 7.53 -7.85 13.93
C GLY A 101 6.39 -8.48 13.12
N THR A 102 5.69 -7.71 12.29
CA THR A 102 4.79 -8.22 11.25
C THR A 102 5.64 -8.68 10.06
N PRO A 103 5.42 -9.89 9.50
CA PRO A 103 6.30 -10.48 8.48
C PRO A 103 6.07 -9.90 7.08
N ILE A 104 6.10 -8.58 6.95
CA ILE A 104 5.90 -7.84 5.69
C ILE A 104 7.14 -7.01 5.33
N ARG A 105 7.09 -6.36 4.17
CA ARG A 105 8.00 -5.27 3.84
C ARG A 105 7.29 -3.92 3.93
N LEU A 106 7.96 -2.91 4.48
CA LEU A 106 7.56 -1.51 4.34
C LEU A 106 8.29 -0.90 3.17
N GLN A 107 7.63 -0.01 2.42
CA GLN A 107 8.29 0.75 1.38
C GLN A 107 7.71 2.17 1.35
N GLY A 108 8.57 3.16 1.59
CA GLY A 108 8.17 4.56 1.52
C GLY A 108 7.85 4.99 0.09
N TRP A 109 6.86 5.84 -0.10
CA TRP A 109 6.61 6.57 -1.36
C TRP A 109 6.54 8.07 -1.12
N TRP A 110 6.88 8.86 -2.14
CA TRP A 110 6.68 10.31 -2.14
C TRP A 110 6.35 10.78 -3.56
N ILE A 111 5.74 11.96 -3.65
CA ILE A 111 5.37 12.60 -4.91
C ILE A 111 6.16 13.91 -5.03
N ASP A 112 6.78 14.12 -6.18
CA ASP A 112 7.38 15.40 -6.55
C ASP A 112 7.02 15.77 -8.00
N GLU A 113 7.67 16.82 -8.56
CA GLU A 113 7.43 17.28 -9.93
C GLU A 113 7.65 16.19 -11.00
N GLY A 114 8.47 15.18 -10.70
CA GLY A 114 8.78 14.04 -11.57
C GLY A 114 7.83 12.85 -11.43
N GLY A 115 6.86 12.89 -10.52
CA GLY A 115 5.87 11.84 -10.30
C GLY A 115 6.05 11.09 -8.97
N VAL A 116 5.60 9.84 -8.94
CA VAL A 116 5.68 8.98 -7.75
C VAL A 116 7.02 8.25 -7.71
N HIS A 117 7.68 8.34 -6.56
CA HIS A 117 8.93 7.63 -6.29
C HIS A 117 8.75 6.66 -5.13
N PHE A 118 9.56 5.62 -5.13
CA PHE A 118 9.54 4.58 -4.12
C PHE A 118 10.93 4.38 -3.52
N GLY A 119 10.96 4.26 -2.19
CA GLY A 119 12.16 3.91 -1.44
C GLY A 119 12.52 2.44 -1.60
N ARG A 120 13.56 2.01 -0.90
CA ARG A 120 13.89 0.58 -0.81
C ARG A 120 12.91 -0.12 0.14
N PRO A 121 12.55 -1.39 -0.11
CA PRO A 121 11.79 -2.18 0.85
C PRO A 121 12.60 -2.47 2.14
N GLU A 122 11.95 -2.32 3.29
CA GLU A 122 12.52 -2.46 4.64
C GLU A 122 11.69 -3.44 5.49
N ILE A 123 12.25 -3.95 6.59
CA ILE A 123 11.50 -4.77 7.57
C ILE A 123 11.09 -3.85 8.73
N PRO A 124 9.80 -3.81 9.11
CA PRO A 124 9.31 -2.98 10.21
C PRO A 124 9.91 -3.31 11.58
#